data_AF-A0A849L048-F1
#
_entry.id   AF-A0A849L048-F1
#
_cell.length_a   1.000
_cell.length_b   1.000
_cell.length_c   1.000
_cell.angle_alpha   90.00
_cell.angle_beta   90.00
_cell.angle_gamma   90.00
#
_symmetry.space_group_name_H-M   'P 1'
#
loop_
_entity.id
_entity.type
_entity.pdbx_description
1 polymer ?
#
loop_
_entity_poly.entity_id
_entity_poly.type
_entity_poly.pdbx_seq_one_letter_code
_entity_poly.pdbx_strand_id
1 'polypeptide(L)'
;MDFDLRSRAGLPEHLRYLADKYPREMWTGHPNFNGLTSFWLDRHLMFRNVQERMQQETKLYLDRNADARQFGQNIYRLAGFFINELHGHHNIEDAHYFPMLCDREKRLKEAFELLDADHHAMDGLLADLTGHTNALLQALAAGKPARNEAGVFHRSVDAFAGFLDRHLADEEEIVVPVILEHAIRD
;
A
#
# COMPACT_ATOMS: atom_id res chain seq x y z
N MET A 1 -8.60 21.50 -7.02
CA MET A 1 -8.06 20.15 -7.29
C MET A 1 -8.08 19.41 -5.98
N ASP A 2 -8.34 18.12 -6.02
CA ASP A 2 -8.44 17.29 -4.83
C ASP A 2 -7.11 16.60 -4.55
N PHE A 3 -6.52 16.89 -3.40
CA PHE A 3 -5.28 16.27 -2.92
C PHE A 3 -5.56 15.23 -1.83
N ASP A 4 -6.79 15.11 -1.34
CA ASP A 4 -7.11 14.17 -0.26
C ASP A 4 -7.14 12.75 -0.83
N LEU A 5 -6.30 11.87 -0.27
CA LEU A 5 -6.27 10.43 -0.61
C LEU A 5 -7.66 9.79 -0.54
N ARG A 6 -8.55 10.32 0.32
CA ARG A 6 -9.87 9.77 0.56
C ARG A 6 -10.84 9.99 -0.58
N SER A 7 -10.61 10.97 -1.43
CA SER A 7 -11.55 11.37 -2.47
C SER A 7 -10.91 11.55 -3.85
N ARG A 8 -9.58 11.69 -3.95
CA ARG A 8 -8.95 11.86 -5.26
C ARG A 8 -9.02 10.59 -6.08
N ALA A 9 -9.38 10.75 -7.36
CA ALA A 9 -9.49 9.65 -8.31
C ALA A 9 -8.14 9.26 -8.95
N GLY A 10 -7.11 10.11 -8.82
CA GLY A 10 -5.75 9.90 -9.29
C GLY A 10 -4.94 11.19 -9.21
N LEU A 11 -3.69 11.14 -9.70
CA LEU A 11 -2.80 12.30 -9.70
C LEU A 11 -3.44 13.54 -10.36
N PRO A 12 -3.36 14.71 -9.71
CA PRO A 12 -3.70 15.99 -10.32
C PRO A 12 -3.01 16.20 -11.67
N GLU A 13 -3.74 16.73 -12.65
CA GLU A 13 -3.28 16.84 -14.06
C GLU A 13 -1.91 17.53 -14.19
N HIS A 14 -1.63 18.58 -13.40
CA HIS A 14 -0.35 19.29 -13.47
C HIS A 14 0.84 18.48 -12.98
N LEU A 15 0.61 17.41 -12.20
CA LEU A 15 1.62 16.49 -11.71
C LEU A 15 1.86 15.31 -12.66
N ARG A 16 1.02 15.13 -13.68
CA ARG A 16 1.06 13.96 -14.56
C ARG A 16 2.06 14.05 -15.71
N TYR A 17 2.80 15.14 -15.88
CA TYR A 17 3.56 15.34 -17.12
C TYR A 17 4.58 14.22 -17.43
N LEU A 18 5.20 13.59 -16.42
CA LEU A 18 6.05 12.41 -16.65
C LEU A 18 5.23 11.12 -16.80
N ALA A 19 4.13 10.95 -16.06
CA ALA A 19 3.22 9.81 -16.25
C ALA A 19 2.66 9.77 -17.69
N ASP A 20 2.32 10.94 -18.25
CA ASP A 20 1.82 11.06 -19.61
C ASP A 20 2.92 10.89 -20.67
N LYS A 21 4.16 11.30 -20.34
CA LYS A 21 5.34 11.06 -21.20
C LYS A 21 5.75 9.58 -21.17
N TYR A 22 5.58 8.91 -20.03
CA TYR A 22 5.95 7.53 -19.79
C TYR A 22 4.75 6.67 -19.36
N PRO A 23 3.78 6.40 -20.25
CA PRO A 23 2.60 5.60 -19.91
C PRO A 23 2.99 4.18 -19.51
N ARG A 24 2.23 3.57 -18.59
CA ARG A 24 2.55 2.30 -17.94
C ARG A 24 2.88 1.17 -18.91
N GLU A 25 2.22 1.13 -20.07
CA GLU A 25 2.41 0.13 -21.11
C GLU A 25 3.83 0.13 -21.69
N MET A 26 4.58 1.23 -21.57
CA MET A 26 5.93 1.33 -22.12
C MET A 26 7.01 0.86 -21.16
N TRP A 27 6.73 0.76 -19.85
CA TRP A 27 7.75 0.64 -18.82
C TRP A 27 8.67 -0.57 -19.05
N THR A 28 8.11 -1.77 -19.17
CA THR A 28 8.90 -3.01 -19.34
C THR A 28 9.77 -3.02 -20.61
N GLY A 29 9.38 -2.26 -21.64
CA GLY A 29 10.14 -2.11 -22.88
C GLY A 29 11.13 -0.95 -22.87
N HIS A 30 11.13 -0.11 -21.84
CA HIS A 30 11.96 1.08 -21.79
C HIS A 30 13.43 0.73 -21.49
N PRO A 31 14.43 1.30 -22.20
CA PRO A 31 15.84 0.97 -22.01
C PRO A 31 16.39 1.21 -20.58
N ASN A 32 15.74 2.12 -19.84
CA ASN A 32 16.12 2.43 -18.45
C ASN A 32 15.33 1.64 -17.41
N PHE A 33 14.42 0.74 -17.81
CA PHE A 33 13.77 -0.18 -16.88
C PHE A 33 14.82 -1.14 -16.31
N ASN A 34 15.03 -1.08 -15.00
CA ASN A 34 16.14 -1.78 -14.35
C ASN A 34 15.69 -2.43 -13.02
N GLY A 35 16.68 -2.95 -12.28
CA GLY A 35 16.46 -3.64 -11.00
C GLY A 35 15.66 -2.84 -9.99
N LEU A 36 15.92 -1.53 -9.86
CA LEU A 36 15.20 -0.65 -8.96
C LEU A 36 13.73 -0.52 -9.36
N THR A 37 13.45 -0.32 -10.65
CA THR A 37 12.05 -0.26 -11.14
C THR A 37 11.30 -1.57 -10.88
N SER A 38 11.91 -2.73 -11.17
CA SER A 38 11.28 -4.03 -10.88
C SER A 38 11.07 -4.25 -9.38
N PHE A 39 12.06 -3.89 -8.56
CA PHE A 39 11.97 -4.02 -7.11
C PHE A 39 10.80 -3.21 -6.54
N TRP A 40 10.65 -1.96 -6.99
CA TRP A 40 9.55 -1.08 -6.61
C TRP A 40 8.18 -1.71 -6.89
N LEU A 41 7.98 -2.13 -8.13
CA LEU A 41 6.72 -2.74 -8.59
C LEU A 41 6.45 -4.08 -7.89
N ASP A 42 7.48 -4.89 -7.66
CA ASP A 42 7.35 -6.18 -6.97
C ASP A 42 6.97 -6.01 -5.49
N ARG A 43 7.49 -4.96 -4.81
CA ARG A 43 7.07 -4.60 -3.45
C ARG A 43 5.59 -4.20 -3.42
N HIS A 44 5.17 -3.33 -4.33
CA HIS A 44 3.77 -2.89 -4.40
C HIS A 44 2.81 -4.05 -4.71
N LEU A 45 3.20 -4.94 -5.63
CA LEU A 45 2.43 -6.14 -5.93
C LEU A 45 2.34 -7.08 -4.73
N MET A 46 3.42 -7.22 -3.94
CA MET A 46 3.41 -7.99 -2.71
C MET A 46 2.37 -7.46 -1.72
N PHE A 47 2.30 -6.14 -1.50
CA PHE A 47 1.30 -5.56 -0.60
C PHE A 47 -0.13 -5.86 -1.05
N ARG A 48 -0.43 -5.65 -2.33
CA ARG A 48 -1.75 -5.97 -2.91
C ARG A 48 -2.12 -7.45 -2.68
N ASN A 49 -1.19 -8.37 -2.94
CA ASN A 49 -1.42 -9.80 -2.76
C ASN A 49 -1.67 -10.20 -1.30
N VAL A 50 -0.89 -9.67 -0.35
CA VAL A 50 -1.06 -9.99 1.08
C VAL A 50 -2.37 -9.42 1.62
N GLN A 51 -2.69 -8.19 1.23
CA GLN A 51 -3.96 -7.55 1.56
C GLN A 51 -5.15 -8.36 1.02
N GLU A 52 -5.12 -8.79 -0.23
CA GLU A 52 -6.18 -9.63 -0.81
C GLU A 52 -6.32 -10.95 -0.05
N ARG A 53 -5.18 -11.56 0.33
CA ARG A 53 -5.21 -12.81 1.10
C ARG A 53 -5.87 -12.63 2.47
N MET A 54 -5.63 -11.52 3.16
CA MET A 54 -6.30 -11.23 4.45
C MET A 54 -7.82 -11.10 4.29
N GLN A 55 -8.30 -10.45 3.24
CA GLN A 55 -9.73 -10.36 2.92
C GLN A 55 -10.32 -11.76 2.67
N GLN A 56 -9.68 -12.56 1.82
CA GLN A 56 -10.13 -13.90 1.47
C GLN A 56 -10.23 -14.81 2.71
N GLU A 57 -9.19 -14.85 3.55
CA GLU A 57 -9.18 -15.64 4.80
C GLU A 57 -10.32 -15.22 5.73
N THR A 58 -10.54 -13.91 5.88
CA THR A 58 -11.59 -13.37 6.75
C THR A 58 -12.97 -13.67 6.21
N LYS A 59 -13.18 -13.52 4.90
CA LYS A 59 -14.44 -13.87 4.24
C LYS A 59 -14.75 -15.36 4.39
N LEU A 60 -13.76 -16.24 4.23
CA LEU A 60 -13.94 -17.68 4.44
C LEU A 60 -14.37 -18.01 5.87
N TYR A 61 -13.81 -17.34 6.87
CA TYR A 61 -14.21 -17.48 8.28
C TYR A 61 -15.63 -16.93 8.55
N LEU A 62 -16.04 -15.87 7.86
CA LEU A 62 -17.38 -15.29 7.99
C LEU A 62 -18.45 -16.12 7.26
N ASP A 63 -18.15 -16.70 6.10
CA ASP A 63 -19.12 -17.39 5.25
C ASP A 63 -19.26 -18.88 5.59
N ARG A 64 -18.22 -19.47 6.17
CA ARG A 64 -18.15 -20.90 6.48
C ARG A 64 -17.77 -20.99 7.96
N ASN A 65 -18.33 -21.95 8.70
CA ASN A 65 -17.92 -22.21 10.09
C ASN A 65 -16.51 -22.83 10.12
N ALA A 66 -15.52 -22.07 9.65
CA ALA A 66 -14.14 -22.47 9.45
C ALA A 66 -13.44 -22.64 10.81
N ASP A 67 -12.33 -23.38 10.81
CA ASP A 67 -11.52 -23.57 12.00
C ASP A 67 -10.97 -22.23 12.51
N ALA A 68 -11.51 -21.76 13.63
CA ALA A 68 -11.15 -20.50 14.27
C ALA A 68 -9.66 -20.42 14.65
N ARG A 69 -9.04 -21.55 14.99
CA ARG A 69 -7.62 -21.63 15.33
C ARG A 69 -6.76 -21.44 14.09
N GLN A 70 -7.08 -22.15 13.01
CA GLN A 70 -6.35 -22.02 11.75
C GLN A 70 -6.48 -20.60 11.17
N PHE A 71 -7.69 -20.04 11.22
CA PHE A 71 -7.96 -18.66 10.82
C PHE A 71 -7.12 -17.66 11.62
N GLY A 72 -7.13 -17.75 12.96
CA GLY A 72 -6.34 -16.86 13.82
C GLY A 72 -4.83 -16.93 13.54
N GLN A 73 -4.28 -18.13 13.30
CA GLN A 73 -2.88 -18.31 12.93
C GLN A 73 -2.54 -17.65 11.59
N ASN A 74 -3.44 -17.76 10.60
CA ASN A 74 -3.27 -17.14 9.30
C ASN A 74 -3.28 -15.62 9.40
N ILE A 75 -4.27 -15.04 10.10
CA ILE A 75 -4.37 -13.59 10.27
C ILE A 75 -3.17 -13.03 11.06
N TYR A 76 -2.76 -13.68 12.14
CA TYR A 76 -1.57 -13.26 12.90
C TYR A 76 -0.33 -13.12 12.00
N ARG A 77 -0.07 -14.12 11.17
CA ARG A 77 1.07 -14.12 10.25
C ARG A 77 0.92 -13.07 9.15
N LEU A 78 -0.25 -13.00 8.48
CA LEU A 78 -0.46 -12.11 7.34
C LEU A 78 -0.50 -10.64 7.76
N ALA A 79 -1.29 -10.30 8.78
CA ALA A 79 -1.42 -8.92 9.26
C ALA A 79 -0.13 -8.41 9.88
N GLY A 80 0.53 -9.25 10.70
CA GLY A 80 1.83 -8.88 11.28
C GLY A 80 2.91 -8.63 10.22
N PHE A 81 2.98 -9.47 9.18
CA PHE A 81 3.88 -9.24 8.05
C PHE A 81 3.53 -7.95 7.30
N PHE A 82 2.27 -7.79 6.91
CA PHE A 82 1.81 -6.63 6.14
C PHE A 82 2.07 -5.30 6.85
N ILE A 83 1.68 -5.17 8.12
CA ILE A 83 1.80 -3.93 8.88
C ILE A 83 3.29 -3.56 9.05
N ASN A 84 4.14 -4.52 9.39
CA ASN A 84 5.56 -4.27 9.61
C ASN A 84 6.29 -3.89 8.30
N GLU A 85 6.03 -4.62 7.22
CA GLU A 85 6.66 -4.34 5.93
C GLU A 85 6.19 -3.00 5.35
N LEU A 86 4.89 -2.68 5.46
CA LEU A 86 4.36 -1.45 4.91
C LEU A 86 4.86 -0.22 5.67
N HIS A 87 4.90 -0.30 7.01
CA HIS A 87 5.50 0.75 7.81
C HIS A 87 7.01 0.92 7.50
N GLY A 88 7.74 -0.17 7.32
CA GLY A 88 9.16 -0.11 6.93
C GLY A 88 9.39 0.49 5.55
N HIS A 89 8.52 0.17 4.60
CA HIS A 89 8.53 0.68 3.22
C HIS A 89 8.36 2.20 3.19
N HIS A 90 7.27 2.73 3.77
CA HIS A 90 7.03 4.18 3.79
C HIS A 90 8.17 4.94 4.48
N ASN A 91 8.67 4.42 5.61
CA ASN A 91 9.81 5.05 6.31
C ASN A 91 11.07 5.18 5.43
N ILE A 92 11.36 4.16 4.62
CA ILE A 92 12.52 4.18 3.72
C ILE A 92 12.28 5.14 2.55
N GLU A 93 11.05 5.18 2.03
CA GLU A 93 10.65 6.10 0.98
C GLU A 93 10.80 7.56 1.41
N ASP A 94 10.19 7.93 2.53
CA ASP A 94 10.21 9.28 3.07
C ASP A 94 11.63 9.74 3.42
N ALA A 95 12.41 8.85 4.06
CA ALA A 95 13.74 9.20 4.53
C ALA A 95 14.80 9.21 3.42
N HIS A 96 14.63 8.42 2.36
CA HIS A 96 15.69 8.15 1.39
C HIS A 96 15.27 8.32 -0.06
N TYR A 97 14.27 7.55 -0.54
CA TYR A 97 13.97 7.53 -1.96
C TYR A 97 13.27 8.80 -2.45
N PHE A 98 12.25 9.30 -1.77
CA PHE A 98 11.54 10.51 -2.19
C PHE A 98 12.46 11.75 -2.24
N PRO A 99 13.31 12.04 -1.23
CA PRO A 99 14.28 13.11 -1.34
C PRO A 99 15.23 12.95 -2.53
N MET A 100 15.78 11.74 -2.72
CA MET A 100 16.71 11.44 -3.81
C MET A 100 16.06 11.65 -5.19
N LEU A 101 14.83 11.16 -5.38
CA LEU A 101 14.09 11.27 -6.64
C LEU A 101 13.65 12.71 -6.91
N CYS A 102 13.20 13.43 -5.88
CA CYS A 102 12.84 14.85 -5.97
C CYS A 102 14.04 15.72 -6.36
N ASP A 103 15.25 15.39 -5.89
CA ASP A 103 16.47 16.10 -6.28
C ASP A 103 16.80 15.94 -7.77
N ARG A 104 16.44 14.79 -8.36
CA ARG A 104 16.59 14.52 -9.81
C ARG A 104 15.51 15.20 -10.63
N GLU A 105 14.27 15.21 -10.15
CA GLU A 105 13.14 15.83 -10.84
C GLU A 105 12.39 16.85 -9.97
N LYS A 106 12.97 18.06 -9.86
CA LYS A 106 12.45 19.13 -9.00
C LYS A 106 11.05 19.60 -9.37
N ARG A 107 10.61 19.39 -10.61
CA ARG A 107 9.25 19.75 -11.06
C ARG A 107 8.17 18.90 -10.40
N LEU A 108 8.52 17.73 -9.86
CA LEU A 108 7.61 16.82 -9.16
C LEU A 108 7.67 16.96 -7.64
N LYS A 109 8.27 18.03 -7.09
CA LYS A 109 8.31 18.27 -5.64
C LYS A 109 6.93 18.18 -4.98
N GLU A 110 5.91 18.79 -5.58
CA GLU A 110 4.53 18.74 -5.08
C GLU A 110 3.92 17.32 -5.14
N ALA A 111 4.35 16.50 -6.10
CA ALA A 111 3.95 15.09 -6.18
C ALA A 111 4.56 14.26 -5.04
N PHE A 112 5.83 14.48 -4.69
CA PHE A 112 6.43 13.82 -3.53
C PHE A 112 5.85 14.31 -2.19
N GLU A 113 5.52 15.60 -2.08
CA GLU A 113 4.78 16.13 -0.92
C GLU A 113 3.37 15.55 -0.79
N LEU A 114 2.72 15.23 -1.92
CA LEU A 114 1.44 14.52 -1.95
C LEU A 114 1.59 13.08 -1.41
N LEU A 115 2.63 12.34 -1.84
CA LEU A 115 2.88 10.97 -1.36
C LEU A 115 3.23 10.94 0.13
N ASP A 116 4.05 11.88 0.61
CA ASP A 116 4.34 12.04 2.05
C ASP A 116 3.05 12.31 2.85
N ALA A 117 2.17 13.19 2.35
CA ALA A 117 0.88 13.45 2.98
C ALA A 117 -0.04 12.20 3.02
N ASP A 118 0.03 11.34 2.00
CA ASP A 118 -0.69 10.06 2.00
C ASP A 118 -0.18 9.11 3.08
N HIS A 119 1.14 9.00 3.25
CA HIS A 119 1.74 8.16 4.29
C HIS A 119 1.23 8.56 5.67
N HIS A 120 1.21 9.87 5.97
CA HIS A 120 0.66 10.39 7.23
C HIS A 120 -0.84 10.07 7.39
N ALA A 121 -1.63 10.15 6.31
CA ALA A 121 -3.04 9.79 6.34
C ALA A 121 -3.24 8.28 6.58
N MET A 122 -2.36 7.46 6.02
CA MET A 122 -2.40 6.01 6.14
C MET A 122 -1.89 5.48 7.48
N ASP A 123 -1.00 6.20 8.17
CA ASP A 123 -0.52 5.83 9.52
C ASP A 123 -1.69 5.70 10.51
N GLY A 124 -2.63 6.64 10.48
CA GLY A 124 -3.84 6.56 11.32
C GLY A 124 -4.69 5.33 10.99
N LEU A 125 -4.84 5.01 9.71
CA LEU A 125 -5.59 3.84 9.27
C LEU A 125 -4.87 2.52 9.60
N LEU A 126 -3.54 2.50 9.55
CA LEU A 126 -2.70 1.37 9.97
C LEU A 126 -2.79 1.13 11.48
N ALA A 127 -2.83 2.19 12.28
CA ALA A 127 -3.04 2.09 13.72
C ALA A 127 -4.40 1.47 14.05
N ASP A 128 -5.47 1.92 13.37
CA ASP A 128 -6.81 1.35 13.52
C ASP A 128 -6.86 -0.12 13.08
N LEU A 129 -6.25 -0.45 11.93
CA LEU A 129 -6.14 -1.84 11.45
C LEU A 129 -5.40 -2.73 12.45
N THR A 130 -4.33 -2.23 13.06
CA THR A 130 -3.58 -2.92 14.12
C THR A 130 -4.47 -3.18 15.34
N GLY A 131 -5.23 -2.17 15.77
CA GLY A 131 -6.20 -2.29 16.87
C GLY A 131 -7.26 -3.37 16.60
N HIS A 132 -7.87 -3.36 15.40
CA HIS A 132 -8.86 -4.34 15.01
C HIS A 132 -8.28 -5.76 14.87
N THR A 133 -7.06 -5.89 14.37
CA THR A 133 -6.32 -7.16 14.30
C THR A 133 -6.13 -7.73 15.70
N ASN A 134 -5.66 -6.91 16.65
CA ASN A 134 -5.43 -7.33 18.02
C ASN A 134 -6.73 -7.76 18.71
N ALA A 135 -7.82 -7.00 18.55
CA ALA A 135 -9.13 -7.34 19.10
C ALA A 135 -9.64 -8.70 18.59
N LEU A 136 -9.51 -8.94 17.28
CA LEU A 136 -9.86 -10.21 16.65
C LEU A 136 -9.04 -11.37 17.23
N LEU A 137 -7.72 -11.25 17.26
CA LEU A 137 -6.83 -12.30 17.75
C LEU A 137 -7.05 -12.60 19.24
N GLN A 138 -7.33 -11.58 20.06
CA GLN A 138 -7.67 -11.75 21.47
C GLN A 138 -8.99 -12.49 21.67
N ALA A 139 -10.03 -12.18 20.88
CA ALA A 139 -11.32 -12.88 20.93
C ALA A 139 -11.15 -14.37 20.59
N LEU A 140 -10.39 -14.67 19.53
CA LEU A 140 -10.07 -16.03 19.11
C LEU A 140 -9.27 -16.78 20.19
N ALA A 141 -8.24 -16.16 20.77
CA ALA A 141 -7.42 -16.76 21.82
C ALA A 141 -8.23 -17.06 23.11
N ALA A 142 -9.23 -16.23 23.42
CA ALA A 142 -10.13 -16.43 24.55
C ALA A 142 -11.22 -17.49 24.30
N GLY A 143 -11.26 -18.11 23.11
CA GLY A 143 -12.30 -19.07 22.73
C GLY A 143 -13.70 -18.45 22.62
N LYS A 144 -13.79 -17.13 22.46
CA LYS A 144 -15.07 -16.42 22.32
C LYS A 144 -15.55 -16.46 20.87
N PRO A 145 -16.87 -16.32 20.62
CA PRO A 145 -17.35 -16.05 19.26
C PRO A 145 -16.70 -14.76 18.73
N ALA A 146 -15.93 -14.86 17.65
CA ALA A 146 -15.13 -13.75 17.10
C ALA A 146 -15.68 -13.20 15.76
N ARG A 147 -16.93 -13.54 15.43
CA ARG A 147 -17.55 -13.18 14.13
C ARG A 147 -17.71 -11.66 13.98
N ASN A 148 -18.03 -10.96 15.07
CA ASN A 148 -18.18 -9.50 15.02
C ASN A 148 -16.84 -8.81 14.78
N GLU A 149 -15.81 -9.22 15.52
CA GLU A 149 -14.43 -8.75 15.41
C GLU A 149 -13.87 -9.07 14.03
N ALA A 150 -14.14 -10.26 13.49
CA ALA A 150 -13.75 -10.63 12.13
C ALA A 150 -14.44 -9.75 11.09
N GLY A 151 -15.72 -9.41 11.29
CA GLY A 151 -16.43 -8.48 10.42
C GLY A 151 -15.88 -7.05 10.49
N VAL A 152 -15.48 -6.57 11.67
CA VAL A 152 -14.81 -5.27 11.85
C VAL A 152 -13.46 -5.27 11.16
N PHE A 153 -12.63 -6.30 11.40
CA PHE A 153 -11.34 -6.48 10.74
C PHE A 153 -11.47 -6.51 9.22
N HIS A 154 -12.42 -7.29 8.66
CA HIS A 154 -12.66 -7.35 7.21
C HIS A 154 -12.92 -5.95 6.62
N ARG A 155 -13.83 -5.18 7.22
CA ARG A 155 -14.13 -3.81 6.75
C ARG A 155 -12.93 -2.88 6.88
N SER A 156 -12.12 -3.04 7.92
CA SER A 156 -10.89 -2.27 8.12
C SER A 156 -9.87 -2.57 7.03
N VAL A 157 -9.68 -3.84 6.67
CA VAL A 157 -8.80 -4.25 5.57
C VAL A 157 -9.33 -3.73 4.23
N ASP A 158 -10.64 -3.82 3.97
CA ASP A 158 -11.25 -3.32 2.73
C ASP A 158 -11.08 -1.81 2.57
N ALA A 159 -11.32 -1.04 3.64
CA ALA A 159 -11.14 0.40 3.61
C ALA A 159 -9.66 0.75 3.37
N PHE A 160 -8.75 0.11 4.10
CA PHE A 160 -7.32 0.32 3.93
C PHE A 160 -6.83 -0.04 2.53
N ALA A 161 -7.32 -1.14 1.96
CA ALA A 161 -7.01 -1.60 0.61
C ALA A 161 -7.31 -0.54 -0.45
N GLY A 162 -8.45 0.13 -0.35
CA GLY A 162 -8.82 1.19 -1.29
C GLY A 162 -7.86 2.39 -1.24
N PHE A 163 -7.47 2.82 -0.04
CA PHE A 163 -6.53 3.92 0.12
C PHE A 163 -5.11 3.53 -0.31
N LEU A 164 -4.65 2.35 0.09
CA LEU A 164 -3.34 1.83 -0.32
C LEU A 164 -3.26 1.70 -1.85
N ASP A 165 -4.27 1.14 -2.52
CA ASP A 165 -4.20 0.98 -3.98
C ASP A 165 -4.14 2.32 -4.71
N ARG A 166 -4.90 3.33 -4.26
CA ARG A 166 -4.83 4.70 -4.81
C ARG A 166 -3.44 5.31 -4.60
N HIS A 167 -2.91 5.19 -3.40
CA HIS A 167 -1.58 5.68 -3.06
C HIS A 167 -0.48 5.00 -3.91
N LEU A 168 -0.43 3.66 -3.93
CA LEU A 168 0.55 2.91 -4.72
C LEU A 168 0.44 3.21 -6.21
N ALA A 169 -0.78 3.43 -6.73
CA ALA A 169 -0.96 3.79 -8.14
C ALA A 169 -0.45 5.20 -8.46
N ASP A 170 -0.68 6.18 -7.58
CA ASP A 170 -0.12 7.54 -7.71
C ASP A 170 1.41 7.50 -7.63
N GLU A 171 1.95 6.76 -6.67
CA GLU A 171 3.38 6.60 -6.47
C GLU A 171 4.06 5.93 -7.66
N GLU A 172 3.51 4.85 -8.20
CA GLU A 172 4.03 4.19 -9.40
C GLU A 172 4.04 5.16 -10.60
N GLU A 173 3.00 5.99 -10.75
CA GLU A 173 2.92 7.02 -11.80
C GLU A 173 3.88 8.21 -11.59
N ILE A 174 4.44 8.38 -10.37
CA ILE A 174 5.46 9.40 -10.07
C ILE A 174 6.87 8.79 -10.19
N VAL A 175 7.13 7.74 -9.41
CA VAL A 175 8.47 7.20 -9.18
C VAL A 175 9.02 6.49 -10.41
N VAL A 176 8.23 5.62 -11.05
CA VAL A 176 8.70 4.86 -12.21
C VAL A 176 9.10 5.80 -13.34
N PRO A 177 8.28 6.77 -13.77
CA PRO A 177 8.69 7.73 -14.79
C PRO A 177 9.93 8.54 -14.46
N VAL A 178 10.15 8.92 -13.18
CA VAL A 178 11.39 9.60 -12.76
C VAL A 178 12.61 8.69 -12.94
N ILE A 179 12.53 7.42 -12.53
CA ILE A 179 13.61 6.45 -12.73
C ILE A 179 13.91 6.28 -14.23
N LEU A 180 12.87 6.18 -15.06
CA LEU A 180 13.01 6.02 -16.50
C LEU A 180 13.61 7.25 -17.19
N GLU A 181 13.18 8.47 -16.84
CA GLU A 181 13.71 9.72 -17.39
C GLU A 181 15.20 9.89 -17.06
N HIS A 182 15.57 9.66 -15.80
CA HIS A 182 16.90 10.00 -15.29
C HIS A 182 17.87 8.81 -15.25
N ALA A 183 17.43 7.64 -15.75
CA ALA A 183 18.20 6.39 -15.75
C ALA A 183 18.79 6.06 -14.37
N ILE A 184 18.01 6.27 -13.30
CA ILE A 184 18.45 6.10 -11.91
C ILE A 184 18.78 4.63 -11.67
N ARG A 185 19.95 4.38 -11.09
CA ARG A 185 20.45 3.06 -10.71
C ARG A 185 20.86 3.11 -9.25
N ASP A 186 20.65 2.01 -8.55
CA ASP A 186 21.16 1.78 -7.19
C ASP A 186 22.69 1.92 -7.12
#